data_AF-A0A7X9BSH0-F1
#
_entry.id   AF-A0A7X9BSH0-F1
#
_cell.length_a   1.000
_cell.length_b   1.000
_cell.length_c   1.000
_cell.angle_alpha   90.00
_cell.angle_beta   90.00
_cell.angle_gamma   90.00
#
_symmetry.space_group_name_H-M   'P 1'
#
loop_
_entity.id
_entity.type
_entity.pdbx_description
1 polymer ?
#
loop_
_entity_poly.entity_id
_entity_poly.type
_entity_poly.pdbx_seq_one_letter_code
_entity_poly.pdbx_strand_id
1 'polypeptide(L)'
;MDIELTKDAEYLLCLMYKAYIEKRKSKIIKEDAKYTGSAENIHKELIPEWAEKDVAETCRELNRAGFLKCLYADNTVCDSHFTDKAIIYMENRFVTGLTSVLEYMAKIKSAVLF
;
A
#
# COMPACT_ATOMS: atom_id res chain seq x y z
N MET A 1 14.74 14.31 1.97
CA MET A 1 14.40 13.53 3.17
C MET A 1 14.37 12.10 2.72
N ASP A 2 15.29 11.28 3.20
CA ASP A 2 15.33 9.87 2.84
C ASP A 2 14.07 9.19 3.39
N ILE A 3 13.42 8.40 2.55
CA ILE A 3 12.23 7.64 2.93
C ILE A 3 12.74 6.34 3.54
N GLU A 4 12.46 6.15 4.82
CA GLU A 4 12.80 4.94 5.56
C GLU A 4 11.52 4.15 5.83
N LEU A 5 11.40 2.99 5.18
CA LEU A 5 10.32 2.03 5.34
C LEU A 5 10.92 0.65 5.58
N THR A 6 10.24 -0.16 6.38
CA THR A 6 10.54 -1.59 6.46
C THR A 6 10.33 -2.26 5.10
N LYS A 7 10.95 -3.43 4.89
CA LYS A 7 10.77 -4.19 3.64
C LYS A 7 9.31 -4.59 3.44
N ASP A 8 8.63 -4.84 4.54
CA ASP A 8 7.24 -5.20 4.55
C ASP A 8 6.33 -4.00 4.24
N ALA A 9 6.56 -2.84 4.87
CA ALA A 9 5.83 -1.62 4.53
C ALA A 9 6.03 -1.23 3.06
N GLU A 10 7.25 -1.41 2.56
CA GLU A 10 7.56 -1.22 1.15
C GLU A 10 6.81 -2.20 0.24
N TYR A 11 6.72 -3.47 0.63
CA TYR A 11 5.97 -4.49 -0.12
C TYR A 11 4.47 -4.20 -0.12
N LEU A 12 3.89 -3.87 1.03
CA LEU A 12 2.48 -3.52 1.15
C LEU A 12 2.13 -2.24 0.37
N LEU A 13 3.01 -1.24 0.39
CA LEU A 13 2.88 -0.04 -0.42
C LEU A 13 2.85 -0.37 -1.93
N CYS A 14 3.68 -1.32 -2.39
CA CYS A 14 3.65 -1.79 -3.77
C CYS A 14 2.34 -2.52 -4.12
N LEU A 15 1.84 -3.39 -3.25
CA LEU A 15 0.55 -4.06 -3.42
C LEU A 15 -0.61 -3.08 -3.56
N MET A 16 -0.68 -2.08 -2.67
CA MET A 16 -1.71 -1.05 -2.73
C MET A 16 -1.58 -0.21 -4.00
N TYR A 17 -0.35 0.14 -4.42
CA TYR A 17 -0.14 0.93 -5.63
C TYR A 17 -0.48 0.16 -6.91
N LYS A 18 -0.20 -1.15 -6.94
CA LYS A 18 -0.70 -2.06 -7.99
C LYS A 18 -2.23 -1.95 -8.09
N ALA A 19 -2.94 -2.08 -6.97
CA ALA A 19 -4.40 -1.98 -6.93
C ALA A 19 -4.89 -0.58 -7.39
N TYR A 20 -4.20 0.50 -7.00
CA TYR A 20 -4.49 1.85 -7.50
C TYR A 20 -4.37 1.92 -9.03
N ILE A 21 -3.27 1.41 -9.62
CA ILE A 21 -3.09 1.40 -11.08
C ILE A 21 -4.23 0.62 -11.76
N GLU A 22 -4.60 -0.54 -11.23
CA GLU A 22 -5.69 -1.37 -11.76
C GLU A 22 -7.03 -0.61 -11.73
N LYS A 23 -7.36 0.05 -10.62
CA LYS A 23 -8.55 0.92 -10.52
C LYS A 23 -8.52 2.04 -11.57
N ARG A 24 -7.37 2.71 -11.74
CA ARG A 24 -7.22 3.80 -12.73
C ARG A 24 -7.36 3.31 -14.17
N LYS A 25 -6.82 2.13 -14.50
CA LYS A 25 -7.02 1.48 -15.82
C LYS A 25 -8.48 1.14 -16.07
N SER A 26 -9.23 0.78 -15.03
CA SER A 26 -10.68 0.53 -15.08
C SER A 26 -11.54 1.80 -15.03
N LYS A 27 -10.93 2.98 -15.24
CA LYS A 27 -11.62 4.29 -15.28
C LYS A 27 -12.29 4.72 -13.96
N ILE A 28 -11.94 4.08 -12.83
CA ILE A 28 -12.34 4.56 -11.50
C ILE A 28 -11.69 5.91 -11.26
N ILE A 29 -12.45 6.89 -10.76
CA ILE A 29 -11.97 8.27 -10.54
C ILE A 29 -10.85 8.31 -9.50
N LYS A 30 -10.05 9.40 -9.50
CA LYS A 30 -8.78 9.43 -8.75
C LYS A 30 -9.00 9.35 -7.24
N GLU A 31 -10.07 9.97 -6.76
CA GLU A 31 -10.48 9.94 -5.36
C GLU A 31 -10.78 8.50 -4.92
N ASP A 32 -11.72 7.83 -5.58
CA ASP A 32 -12.09 6.43 -5.29
C ASP A 32 -10.94 5.45 -5.49
N ALA A 33 -10.04 5.72 -6.46
CA ALA A 33 -8.89 4.86 -6.69
C ALA A 33 -7.89 4.89 -5.51
N LYS A 34 -7.81 6.00 -4.78
CA LYS A 34 -6.95 6.14 -3.59
C LYS A 34 -7.47 5.34 -2.39
N TYR A 35 -8.75 5.02 -2.35
CA TYR A 35 -9.35 4.26 -1.25
C TYR A 35 -8.74 2.85 -1.17
N THR A 36 -8.21 2.48 -0.01
CA THR A 36 -7.64 1.15 0.27
C THR A 36 -8.48 0.35 1.27
N GLY A 37 -9.44 0.99 1.95
CA GLY A 37 -10.34 0.34 2.90
C GLY A 37 -9.70 0.07 4.26
N SER A 38 -10.31 -0.83 5.03
CA SER A 38 -9.81 -1.24 6.35
C SER A 38 -8.60 -2.17 6.25
N ALA A 39 -7.88 -2.37 7.37
CA ALA A 39 -6.85 -3.40 7.46
C ALA A 39 -7.40 -4.81 7.11
N GLU A 40 -8.65 -5.09 7.47
CA GLU A 40 -9.32 -6.34 7.12
C GLU A 40 -9.54 -6.47 5.60
N ASN A 41 -9.95 -5.39 4.92
CA ASN A 41 -10.09 -5.37 3.46
C ASN A 41 -8.73 -5.60 2.78
N ILE A 42 -7.69 -4.89 3.24
CA ILE A 42 -6.33 -5.00 2.73
C ILE A 42 -5.80 -6.42 2.91
N HIS A 43 -5.96 -7.00 4.10
CA HIS A 43 -5.57 -8.37 4.41
C HIS A 43 -6.27 -9.35 3.46
N LYS A 44 -7.60 -9.31 3.35
CA LYS A 44 -8.35 -10.28 2.54
C LYS A 44 -8.09 -10.16 1.03
N GLU A 45 -7.95 -8.93 0.53
CA GLU A 45 -7.89 -8.67 -0.91
C GLU A 45 -6.47 -8.62 -1.48
N LEU A 46 -5.49 -8.19 -0.68
CA LEU A 46 -4.13 -7.93 -1.17
C LEU A 46 -3.07 -8.87 -0.58
N ILE A 47 -3.22 -9.30 0.68
CA ILE A 47 -2.18 -10.07 1.37
C ILE A 47 -2.74 -11.05 2.43
N PRO A 48 -3.54 -12.06 2.02
CA PRO A 48 -4.16 -12.98 2.97
C PRO A 48 -3.17 -13.93 3.66
N GLU A 49 -1.91 -13.97 3.22
CA GLU A 49 -0.85 -14.75 3.86
C GLU A 49 -0.31 -14.12 5.17
N TRP A 50 -0.49 -12.80 5.37
CA TRP A 50 -0.04 -12.11 6.59
C TRP A 50 -1.08 -12.22 7.70
N ALA A 51 -0.66 -12.08 8.95
CA ALA A 51 -1.64 -11.86 10.01
C ALA A 51 -2.29 -10.47 9.84
N GLU A 52 -3.61 -10.38 10.03
CA GLU A 52 -4.34 -9.10 9.94
C GLU A 52 -3.74 -8.01 10.87
N LYS A 53 -3.23 -8.41 12.04
CA LYS A 53 -2.57 -7.48 12.97
C LYS A 53 -1.28 -6.89 12.39
N ASP A 54 -0.51 -7.66 11.63
CA ASP A 54 0.72 -7.19 10.98
C ASP A 54 0.37 -6.27 9.80
N VAL A 55 -0.70 -6.57 9.07
CA VAL A 55 -1.27 -5.65 8.06
C VAL A 55 -1.67 -4.32 8.72
N ALA A 56 -2.39 -4.37 9.84
CA ALA A 56 -2.81 -3.17 10.56
C ALA A 56 -1.62 -2.34 11.07
N GLU A 57 -0.58 -2.97 11.64
CA GLU A 57 0.61 -2.25 12.08
C GLU A 57 1.41 -1.68 10.91
N THR A 58 1.53 -2.42 9.80
CA THR A 58 2.19 -1.92 8.59
C THR A 58 1.44 -0.72 8.02
N CYS A 59 0.10 -0.72 8.05
CA CYS A 59 -0.70 0.45 7.67
C CYS A 59 -0.43 1.65 8.60
N ARG A 60 -0.24 1.43 9.91
CA ARG A 60 0.16 2.48 10.86
C ARG A 60 1.55 3.01 10.53
N GLU A 61 2.51 2.17 10.17
CA GLU A 61 3.84 2.60 9.71
C GLU A 61 3.73 3.51 8.49
N LEU A 62 2.99 3.07 7.46
CA LEU A 62 2.74 3.86 6.26
C LEU A 62 2.02 5.18 6.56
N ASN A 63 1.13 5.21 7.55
CA ASN A 63 0.51 6.45 8.00
C ASN A 63 1.50 7.39 8.67
N ARG A 64 2.34 6.90 9.59
CA ARG A 64 3.43 7.68 10.23
C ARG A 64 4.40 8.24 9.20
N ALA A 65 4.69 7.47 8.15
CA ALA A 65 5.53 7.90 7.03
C ALA A 65 4.83 8.85 6.04
N GLY A 66 3.52 9.08 6.19
CA GLY A 66 2.71 9.98 5.37
C GLY A 66 2.29 9.40 4.01
N PHE A 67 2.39 8.08 3.81
CA PHE A 67 1.95 7.38 2.60
C PHE A 67 0.47 7.00 2.64
N LEU A 68 -0.05 6.70 3.82
CA LEU A 68 -1.48 6.50 4.04
C LEU A 68 -2.07 7.60 4.92
N LYS A 69 -3.32 7.92 4.67
CA LYS A 69 -4.19 8.57 5.65
C LYS A 69 -5.10 7.49 6.22
N CYS A 70 -5.00 7.23 7.52
CA CYS A 70 -5.77 6.20 8.20
C CYS A 70 -6.82 6.82 9.13
N LEU A 71 -7.97 6.16 9.22
CA LEU A 71 -8.93 6.31 10.31
C LEU A 71 -8.82 5.08 11.22
N TYR A 72 -8.91 5.33 12.52
CA TYR A 72 -8.75 4.30 13.54
C TYR A 72 -10.06 4.11 14.31
N ALA A 73 -10.45 2.85 14.50
CA ALA A 73 -11.53 2.41 15.38
C ALA A 73 -11.20 1.00 15.88
N ASP A 74 -11.72 0.62 17.05
CA ASP A 74 -11.55 -0.74 17.62
C ASP A 74 -10.10 -1.24 17.64
N ASN A 75 -9.16 -0.32 17.88
CA ASN A 75 -7.72 -0.58 17.87
C ASN A 75 -7.16 -1.14 16.53
N THR A 76 -7.83 -0.87 15.42
CA THR A 76 -7.38 -1.23 14.06
C THR A 76 -7.53 -0.04 13.10
N VAL A 77 -7.07 -0.22 11.86
CA VAL A 77 -7.32 0.72 10.76
C VAL A 77 -8.67 0.34 10.14
N CYS A 78 -9.70 1.14 10.41
CA CYS A 78 -11.05 0.88 9.87
C CYS A 78 -11.26 1.49 8.48
N ASP A 79 -10.45 2.47 8.09
CA ASP A 79 -10.45 3.07 6.76
C ASP A 79 -9.05 3.62 6.45
N SER A 80 -8.63 3.57 5.19
CA SER A 80 -7.39 4.14 4.73
C SER A 80 -7.44 4.57 3.26
N HIS A 81 -6.63 5.60 2.96
CA HIS A 81 -6.50 6.15 1.62
C HIS A 81 -5.03 6.47 1.31
N PHE A 82 -4.63 6.31 0.05
CA PHE A 82 -3.38 6.85 -0.43
C PHE A 82 -3.33 8.38 -0.36
N THR A 83 -2.20 8.88 0.10
CA THR A 83 -1.86 10.29 -0.02
C THR A 83 -1.30 10.59 -1.42
N ASP A 84 -1.33 11.86 -1.84
CA ASP A 84 -0.63 12.26 -3.06
C ASP A 84 0.88 12.05 -2.95
N LYS A 85 1.45 12.13 -1.74
CA LYS A 85 2.86 11.80 -1.47
C LYS A 85 3.18 10.34 -1.88
N ALA A 86 2.30 9.39 -1.56
CA ALA A 86 2.48 8.00 -1.97
C ALA A 86 2.45 7.84 -3.48
N ILE A 87 1.49 8.45 -4.16
CA ILE A 87 1.37 8.36 -5.61
C ILE A 87 2.61 8.96 -6.28
N ILE A 88 3.02 10.18 -5.89
CA ILE A 88 4.21 10.84 -6.44
C ILE A 88 5.46 9.99 -6.22
N TYR A 89 5.62 9.42 -5.02
CA TYR A 89 6.74 8.54 -4.70
C TYR A 89 6.78 7.32 -5.63
N MET A 90 5.64 6.65 -5.82
CA MET A 90 5.53 5.45 -6.63
C MET A 90 5.65 5.72 -8.13
N GLU A 91 5.11 6.84 -8.63
CA GLU A 91 5.23 7.26 -10.03
C GLU A 91 6.69 7.58 -10.40
N ASN A 92 7.41 8.28 -9.53
CA ASN A 92 8.84 8.56 -9.73
C ASN A 92 9.70 7.30 -9.68
N ARG A 93 9.29 6.32 -8.88
CA ARG A 93 10.01 5.06 -8.70
C ARG A 93 9.77 4.06 -9.84
N PHE A 94 8.53 3.98 -10.32
CA PHE A 94 8.07 2.97 -11.29
C PHE A 94 7.64 3.63 -12.59
N VAL A 95 8.62 4.18 -13.32
CA VAL A 95 8.39 4.95 -14.55
C VAL A 95 7.66 4.14 -15.64
N THR A 96 7.88 2.82 -15.70
CA THR A 96 7.19 1.92 -16.65
C THR A 96 5.84 1.39 -16.14
N GLY A 97 5.34 1.93 -15.03
CA GLY A 97 4.03 1.61 -14.46
C GLY A 97 3.95 0.19 -13.91
N LEU A 98 2.85 -0.51 -14.20
CA LEU A 98 2.50 -1.78 -13.56
C LEU A 98 3.59 -2.87 -13.66
N THR A 99 4.28 -2.97 -14.80
CA THR A 99 5.28 -4.02 -15.02
C THR A 99 6.46 -3.89 -14.06
N SER A 100 7.03 -2.68 -13.89
CA SER A 100 8.14 -2.48 -12.95
C SER A 100 7.73 -2.63 -11.50
N VAL A 101 6.48 -2.33 -11.14
CA VAL A 101 5.94 -2.63 -9.81
C VAL A 101 5.97 -4.13 -9.55
N LEU A 102 5.48 -4.94 -10.49
CA LEU A 102 5.43 -6.41 -10.34
C LEU A 102 6.83 -7.04 -10.27
N GLU A 103 7.76 -6.60 -11.13
CA GLU A 103 9.16 -7.05 -11.11
C GLU A 103 9.84 -6.72 -9.77
N TYR A 104 9.61 -5.51 -9.26
CA TYR A 104 10.18 -5.10 -7.99
C TYR A 104 9.62 -5.90 -6.82
N MET A 105 8.30 -6.10 -6.78
CA MET A 105 7.65 -6.93 -5.77
C MET A 105 8.22 -8.35 -5.76
N ALA A 106 8.39 -8.97 -6.93
CA ALA A 106 8.99 -10.30 -7.04
C ALA A 106 10.42 -10.35 -6.47
N LYS A 107 11.20 -9.28 -6.67
CA LYS A 107 12.58 -9.16 -6.15
C LYS A 107 12.63 -9.04 -4.63
N ILE A 108 11.72 -8.29 -4.02
CA ILE A 108 11.77 -8.02 -2.57
C ILE A 108 10.97 -9.00 -1.74
N LYS A 109 10.13 -9.85 -2.35
CA LYS A 109 9.28 -10.82 -1.65
C LYS A 109 10.07 -11.73 -0.69
N SER A 110 11.31 -12.10 -1.01
CA SER A 110 12.15 -12.94 -0.14
C SER A 110 12.74 -12.21 1.07
N ALA A 111 12.68 -10.88 1.12
CA ALA A 111 13.16 -10.05 2.21
C ALA A 111 12.04 -9.59 3.16
N VAL A 112 10.79 -9.95 2.85
CA VAL A 112 9.60 -9.73 3.69
C VAL A 112 9.65 -10.71 4.87
N LEU A 113 9.37 -10.22 6.07
CA LEU A 113 9.48 -10.97 7.33
C LEU A 113 8.12 -11.34 7.95
N PHE A 114 7.03 -10.88 7.34
CA PHE A 114 5.66 -11.11 7.78
C PHE A 114 4.97 -12.23 6.99
#